data_AF-A0A5K1HEF8-F1
#
_entry.id   AF-A0A5K1HEF8-F1
#
_cell.length_a   1.000
_cell.length_b   1.000
_cell.length_c   1.000
_cell.angle_alpha   90.00
_cell.angle_beta   90.00
_cell.angle_gamma   90.00
#
_symmetry.space_group_name_H-M   'P 1'
#
loop_
_entity.id
_entity.type
_entity.pdbx_description
1 polymer ?
#
loop_
_entity_poly.entity_id
_entity_poly.type
_entity_poly.pdbx_seq_one_letter_code
_entity_poly.pdbx_strand_id
1 'polypeptide(L)'
;MIQEEVDECTPLEDKLEDLAEKIGWFGLISGVILFVILLIWLFVTDIAPNGFNSSKHIGDILSYLMLAVTLIVVAVPEGLPLAVTLSLAFSVKQMLEEKNL
;
A
#
# COMPACT_ATOMS: atom_id res chain seq x y z
N MET A 1 -26.13 -27.65 0.12
CA MET A 1 -25.88 -26.28 -0.37
C MET A 1 -25.09 -25.60 0.71
N ILE A 2 -23.81 -25.33 0.44
CA ILE A 2 -23.00 -24.50 1.33
C ILE A 2 -23.67 -23.12 1.28
N GLN A 3 -24.25 -22.70 2.40
CA GLN A 3 -24.73 -21.35 2.56
C GLN A 3 -23.48 -20.48 2.47
N GLU A 4 -23.40 -19.69 1.40
CA GLU A 4 -22.46 -18.60 1.29
C GLU A 4 -22.88 -17.61 2.40
N GLU A 5 -22.24 -17.71 3.57
CA GLU A 5 -22.30 -16.65 4.56
C GLU A 5 -21.67 -15.44 3.87
N VAL A 6 -22.53 -14.61 3.29
CA VAL A 6 -22.18 -13.25 2.91
C VAL A 6 -21.76 -12.60 4.22
N ASP A 7 -20.45 -12.50 4.43
CA ASP A 7 -19.86 -11.76 5.55
C ASP A 7 -20.43 -10.35 5.46
N GLU A 8 -21.46 -10.07 6.28
CA GLU A 8 -22.06 -8.74 6.33
C GLU A 8 -21.04 -7.84 7.04
N CYS A 9 -20.14 -7.23 6.25
CA CYS A 9 -19.19 -6.26 6.75
C CYS A 9 -19.91 -5.25 7.63
N THR A 10 -19.45 -5.08 8.87
CA THR A 10 -20.06 -4.11 9.76
C THR A 10 -19.95 -2.71 9.14
N PRO A 11 -20.92 -1.80 9.34
CA PRO A 11 -20.91 -0.47 8.72
C PRO A 11 -19.68 0.39 9.10
N LEU A 12 -18.89 -0.05 10.09
CA LEU A 12 -17.60 0.54 10.45
C LEU A 12 -16.45 -0.03 9.59
N GLU A 13 -16.45 -1.33 9.35
CA GLU A 13 -15.46 -2.02 8.51
C GLU A 13 -15.50 -1.49 7.07
N ASP A 14 -16.72 -1.33 6.54
CA ASP A 14 -16.98 -0.77 5.21
C ASP A 14 -16.41 0.67 5.07
N LYS A 15 -16.48 1.48 6.12
CA LYS A 15 -15.88 2.84 6.13
C LYS A 15 -14.36 2.84 6.22
N LEU A 16 -13.80 1.90 6.98
CA LEU A 16 -12.36 1.75 7.16
C LEU A 16 -11.71 1.24 5.88
N GLU A 17 -12.37 0.30 5.21
CA GLU A 17 -11.97 -0.21 3.90
C GLU A 17 -12.02 0.89 2.83
N ASP A 18 -13.09 1.71 2.80
CA ASP A 18 -13.24 2.83 1.88
C ASP A 18 -12.16 3.93 2.10
N LEU A 19 -11.69 4.12 3.33
CA LEU A 19 -10.53 4.97 3.63
C LEU A 19 -9.20 4.32 3.22
N ALA A 20 -9.05 3.03 3.46
CA ALA A 20 -7.88 2.25 3.05
C ALA A 20 -7.69 2.30 1.53
N GLU A 21 -8.77 2.11 0.79
CA GLU A 21 -8.77 2.12 -0.67
C GLU A 21 -8.35 3.48 -1.21
N LYS A 22 -8.85 4.58 -0.61
CA LYS A 22 -8.41 5.93 -0.97
C LYS A 22 -6.92 6.12 -0.74
N ILE A 23 -6.39 5.67 0.41
CA ILE A 23 -4.95 5.77 0.70
C ILE A 23 -4.13 4.93 -0.30
N GLY A 24 -4.61 3.73 -0.65
CA GLY A 24 -3.98 2.88 -1.66
C GLY A 24 -3.95 3.53 -3.04
N TRP A 25 -5.04 4.19 -3.43
CA TRP A 25 -5.10 4.95 -4.68
C TRP A 25 -4.09 6.13 -4.70
N PHE A 26 -3.96 6.86 -3.59
CA PHE A 26 -2.93 7.90 -3.44
C PHE A 26 -1.51 7.32 -3.49
N GLY A 27 -1.28 6.16 -2.87
CA GLY A 27 -0.03 5.42 -2.94
C GLY A 27 0.34 5.00 -4.35
N LEU A 28 -0.63 4.50 -5.10
CA LEU A 28 -0.45 4.07 -6.49
C LEU A 28 -0.12 5.27 -7.39
N ILE A 29 -0.88 6.36 -7.29
CA ILE A 29 -0.62 7.59 -8.06
C ILE A 29 0.76 8.15 -7.75
N SER A 30 1.12 8.27 -6.47
CA SER A 30 2.42 8.81 -6.06
C SER A 30 3.58 7.92 -6.50
N GLY A 31 3.44 6.59 -6.44
CA GLY A 31 4.42 5.63 -6.94
C GLY A 31 4.66 5.75 -8.45
N VAL A 32 3.59 5.88 -9.25
CA VAL A 32 3.69 6.08 -10.71
C VAL A 32 4.38 7.40 -11.04
N ILE A 33 4.00 8.49 -10.36
CA ILE A 33 4.63 9.81 -10.56
C ILE A 33 6.12 9.72 -10.26
N LEU A 34 6.50 9.10 -9.14
CA LEU A 34 7.89 8.98 -8.72
C LEU A 34 8.72 8.14 -9.70
N PHE A 35 8.16 7.04 -10.21
CA PHE A 35 8.81 6.21 -11.23
C PHE A 35 9.09 6.99 -12.53
N VAL A 36 8.13 7.79 -13.00
CA VAL A 36 8.30 8.63 -14.19
C VAL A 36 9.38 9.70 -13.97
N ILE A 37 9.40 10.35 -12.80
CA ILE A 37 10.43 11.34 -12.46
C ILE A 37 11.82 10.70 -12.49
N LEU A 38 11.99 9.51 -11.91
CA LEU A 38 13.27 8.79 -11.90
C LEU A 38 13.70 8.33 -13.31
N LEU A 39 12.76 7.90 -14.15
CA LEU A 39 13.05 7.57 -15.55
C LEU A 39 13.55 8.78 -16.33
N ILE A 40 12.91 9.93 -16.17
CA ILE A 40 13.35 11.18 -16.81
C ILE A 40 14.72 11.59 -16.26
N TRP A 41 14.94 11.47 -14.96
CA TRP A 41 16.22 11.78 -14.32
C TRP A 41 17.36 10.91 -14.84
N LEU A 42 17.13 9.60 -14.99
CA LEU A 42 18.08 8.65 -15.60
C LEU A 42 18.37 9.03 -17.06
N PHE A 43 17.34 9.39 -17.82
CA PHE A 43 17.48 9.75 -19.22
C PHE A 43 18.33 11.02 -19.39
N VAL A 44 18.11 12.04 -18.56
CA VAL A 44 18.84 13.31 -18.59
C VAL A 44 20.26 13.19 -18.03
N THR A 45 20.45 12.43 -16.94
CA THR A 45 21.72 12.39 -16.20
C THR A 45 22.71 11.39 -16.77
N ASP A 46 22.23 10.24 -17.28
CA ASP A 46 23.09 9.12 -17.63
C ASP A 46 23.03 8.80 -19.14
N ILE A 47 21.85 8.79 -19.75
CA ILE A 47 21.70 8.47 -21.20
C ILE A 47 22.13 9.62 -22.11
N ALA A 48 21.71 10.86 -21.82
CA ALA A 48 22.04 12.02 -22.66
C ALA A 48 23.55 12.37 -22.71
N PRO A 49 24.33 12.30 -21.61
CA PRO A 49 25.75 12.65 -21.65
C PRO A 49 26.71 11.48 -21.94
N ASN A 50 26.40 10.26 -21.50
CA ASN A 50 27.39 9.16 -21.49
C ASN A 50 27.05 7.98 -22.43
N GLY A 51 25.91 8.02 -23.12
CA GLY A 51 25.43 6.92 -23.94
C GLY A 51 24.91 5.73 -23.12
N PHE A 52 24.30 4.76 -23.80
CA PHE A 52 23.65 3.63 -23.13
C PHE A 52 24.66 2.56 -22.72
N ASN A 53 25.07 2.54 -21.44
CA ASN A 53 25.84 1.47 -20.81
C ASN A 53 24.90 0.45 -20.16
N SER A 54 24.64 -0.68 -20.85
CA SER A 54 23.64 -1.67 -20.43
C SER A 54 23.81 -2.18 -19.00
N SER A 55 25.05 -2.39 -18.50
CA SER A 55 25.24 -3.00 -17.17
C SER A 55 24.85 -2.06 -16.02
N LYS A 56 25.22 -0.77 -16.11
CA LYS A 56 24.93 0.23 -15.09
C LYS A 56 23.46 0.66 -15.14
N HIS A 57 22.95 0.93 -16.34
CA HIS A 57 21.57 1.37 -16.54
C HIS A 57 20.54 0.31 -16.11
N ILE A 58 20.83 -0.98 -16.32
CA ILE A 58 19.95 -2.05 -15.81
C ILE A 58 19.88 -2.04 -14.29
N GLY A 59 21.01 -1.82 -13.60
CA GLY A 59 21.07 -1.80 -12.14
C GLY A 59 20.31 -0.62 -11.54
N ASP A 60 20.44 0.56 -12.16
CA ASP A 60 19.73 1.77 -11.74
C ASP A 60 18.21 1.64 -11.98
N ILE A 61 17.80 1.11 -13.13
CA ILE A 61 16.38 0.84 -13.45
C ILE A 61 15.77 -0.15 -12.44
N LEU A 62 16.46 -1.25 -12.12
CA LEU A 62 16.00 -2.23 -11.14
C LEU A 62 15.89 -1.62 -9.73
N SER A 63 16.83 -0.74 -9.37
CA SER A 63 16.81 -0.03 -8.09
C SER A 63 15.63 0.93 -8.01
N TYR A 64 15.33 1.67 -9.09
CA TYR A 64 14.16 2.55 -9.15
C TYR A 64 12.84 1.77 -9.17
N LEU A 65 12.81 0.60 -9.83
CA LEU A 65 11.68 -0.29 -9.78
C LEU A 65 11.42 -0.78 -8.34
N MET A 66 12.47 -1.22 -7.63
CA MET A 66 12.33 -1.61 -6.22
C MET A 66 11.87 -0.45 -5.35
N LEU A 67 12.38 0.76 -5.55
CA LEU A 67 11.96 1.93 -4.80
C LEU A 67 10.47 2.25 -5.03
N ALA A 68 10.01 2.21 -6.29
CA ALA A 68 8.61 2.44 -6.64
C ALA A 68 7.69 1.37 -6.01
N VAL A 69 8.06 0.08 -6.10
CA VAL A 69 7.29 -1.01 -5.47
C VAL A 69 7.27 -0.86 -3.95
N THR A 70 8.40 -0.50 -3.33
CA THR A 70 8.48 -0.29 -1.88
C THR A 70 7.56 0.85 -1.43
N LEU A 71 7.49 1.96 -2.18
CA LEU A 71 6.58 3.05 -1.88
C LEU A 71 5.12 2.58 -1.90
N ILE A 72 4.73 1.82 -2.92
CA ILE A 72 3.36 1.29 -3.04
C ILE A 72 3.01 0.36 -1.88
N VAL A 73 3.91 -0.56 -1.51
CA VAL A 73 3.72 -1.51 -0.40
C VAL A 73 3.67 -0.79 0.96
N VAL A 74 4.45 0.27 1.15
CA VAL A 74 4.40 1.06 2.38
C VAL A 74 3.13 1.92 2.44
N ALA A 75 2.61 2.37 1.30
CA ALA A 75 1.40 3.19 1.23
C ALA A 75 0.12 2.41 1.54
N VAL A 76 0.05 1.12 1.19
CA VAL A 76 -1.00 0.21 1.66
C VAL A 76 -0.41 -0.66 2.75
N PRO A 77 -0.50 -0.25 4.04
CA PRO A 77 -0.13 -1.14 5.10
C PRO A 77 -1.13 -2.30 5.12
N GLU A 78 -0.67 -3.52 4.84
CA GLU A 78 -1.41 -4.77 5.11
C GLU A 78 -1.86 -4.89 6.58
N GLY A 79 -1.37 -3.99 7.44
CA GLY A 79 -1.81 -3.80 8.82
C GLY A 79 -3.23 -3.25 8.99
N LEU A 80 -3.94 -2.83 7.93
CA LEU A 80 -5.31 -2.31 8.07
C LEU A 80 -6.31 -3.38 8.61
N PRO A 81 -6.45 -4.57 7.99
CA PRO A 81 -7.31 -5.63 8.54
C PRO A 81 -6.83 -6.17 9.91
N LEU A 82 -5.51 -6.16 10.15
CA LEU A 82 -4.92 -6.58 11.42
C LEU A 82 -5.20 -5.58 12.55
N ALA A 83 -5.13 -4.28 12.25
CA ALA A 83 -5.45 -3.22 13.19
C ALA A 83 -6.94 -3.21 13.56
N VAL A 84 -7.84 -3.48 12.60
CA VAL A 84 -9.28 -3.61 12.85
C VAL A 84 -9.55 -4.78 13.81
N THR A 85 -8.96 -5.95 13.55
CA THR A 85 -9.12 -7.13 14.42
C THR A 85 -8.64 -6.85 15.85
N LEU A 86 -7.47 -6.20 16.00
CA LEU A 86 -6.94 -5.81 17.31
C LEU A 86 -7.82 -4.78 18.02
N SER A 87 -8.35 -3.80 17.28
CA SER A 87 -9.28 -2.80 17.82
C SER A 87 -10.55 -3.48 18.32
N LEU A 88 -11.13 -4.40 17.55
CA LEU A 88 -12.32 -5.15 17.94
C LEU A 88 -12.05 -6.03 19.16
N ALA A 89 -10.94 -6.77 19.17
CA ALA A 89 -10.53 -7.60 20.30
C ALA A 89 -10.35 -6.76 21.58
N PHE A 90 -9.78 -5.56 21.47
CA PHE A 90 -9.64 -4.63 22.57
C PHE A 90 -11.01 -4.11 23.04
N SER A 91 -11.89 -3.71 22.14
CA SER A 91 -13.25 -3.26 22.46
C SER A 91 -14.06 -4.35 23.16
N VAL A 92 -14.01 -5.60 22.69
CA VAL A 92 -14.70 -6.74 23.33
C VAL A 92 -14.13 -7.00 24.73
N LYS A 93 -12.81 -6.93 24.90
CA LYS A 93 -12.18 -7.06 26.22
C LYS A 93 -12.66 -5.98 27.19
N GLN A 94 -12.77 -4.73 26.74
CA GLN A 94 -13.27 -3.63 27.55
C GLN A 94 -14.76 -3.82 27.92
N MET A 95 -15.60 -4.28 26.99
CA MET A 95 -17.02 -4.56 27.26
C MET A 95 -17.22 -5.63 28.35
N LEU A 96 -16.37 -6.66 28.37
CA LEU A 96 -16.34 -7.69 29.41
C LEU A 96 -15.95 -7.12 30.79
N GLU A 97 -14.96 -6.23 30.81
CA GLU A 97 -14.43 -5.62 32.04
C GLU A 97 -15.39 -4.61 32.67
N GLU A 98 -16.15 -3.89 31.84
CA GLU A 98 -17.18 -2.94 32.25
C GLU A 98 -18.47 -3.61 32.78
N LYS A 99 -18.53 -4.96 32.85
CA LYS A 99 -19.74 -5.74 33.19
C LYS A 99 -20.97 -5.31 32.39
N ASN A 100 -20.76 -4.92 31.13
CA ASN A 100 -21.81 -4.44 30.24
C ASN A 100 -22.07 -5.44 29.09
N LEU A 101 -22.07 -6.74 29.44
CA LEU A 101 -22.60 -7.81 28.60
C LEU A 101 -24.06 -8.09 28.94
#